data_AF-A0AAV5Q3I6-F1
#
_entry.id   AF-A0AAV5Q3I6-F1
#
_cell.length_a   1.000
_cell.length_b   1.000
_cell.length_c   1.000
_cell.angle_alpha   90.00
_cell.angle_beta   90.00
_cell.angle_gamma   90.00
#
_symmetry.space_group_name_H-M   'P 1'
#
loop_
_entity.id
_entity.type
_entity.pdbx_description
1 polymer ?
#
loop_
_entity_poly.entity_id
_entity_poly.type
_entity_poly.pdbx_seq_one_letter_code
_entity_poly.pdbx_strand_id
1 'polypeptide(L)'
;MTSKRSLEGSMQPKKKISIKQTPQEEAAAKDYFQSHVFEPNFKNALTDSVKDSEPYRWGTIKNLINEELLRNVRKEIMKEIEFTKKETDIYKVFQSGDLANLSAMPAELLERLPSLYKLRSAIYSQTFRDFISDVTGAGKLSGIKTDLSLQMYTKTCHLLTHDDVIGSRRVSFILYMPDPDTPWKPHYGGGLQLLDSIVPNVPQSDIHSTLVPNFNQIAFFTVQPGKSFHAVEEVRVDKQRLSLQGWFHIPQPGEPHYIPGEQEATEAKSTLHQLESKELLEYDFPKPTLTTLSSIEQAESILPFNEFDRNYLAQYVNEQLLTDDSILKLASIFEDKSVVDIMSFLSPQCESKLKKMIKNFELNQYPPMPQCQSEVEYPWKLAIPSHKQRYLYMDGLAFQDISNAESIKLINQSKGEENPNFSMMSQFTKADMNTMIIPDDAKEINPLAITHHNLSIELSNIAAIFRSISFKKWLYAITKLPAIRDQILVRRFRPGMDFILATRNKESEEDAQSESVLEGFLEATLNLTPTRGWDSGDFGGYELCLVDDDPDIVKNAYGDKTGQLNEDEAAIYRKADDDSVVYEAQTGWNKFSLMFRDESVLKFVKYISYDAPGSRWDIVGNWKCVDESDE
;
A
#
# COMPACT_ATOMS: atom_id res chain seq x y z
N MET A 1 61.95 -26.47 38.83
CA MET A 1 60.75 -26.88 39.59
C MET A 1 59.65 -27.23 38.60
N THR A 2 59.02 -28.40 38.80
CA THR A 2 57.65 -28.80 38.38
C THR A 2 57.26 -28.62 36.91
N SER A 3 57.20 -29.63 36.05
CA SER A 3 56.37 -30.87 36.01
C SER A 3 55.35 -30.77 34.88
N LYS A 4 55.48 -31.64 33.87
CA LYS A 4 54.42 -31.99 32.92
C LYS A 4 53.18 -32.50 33.67
N ARG A 5 51.97 -32.08 33.25
CA ARG A 5 50.75 -32.91 33.33
C ARG A 5 49.80 -32.56 32.19
N SER A 6 49.48 -33.59 31.43
CA SER A 6 48.46 -33.73 30.40
C SER A 6 47.05 -33.47 30.93
N LEU A 7 46.23 -32.77 30.16
CA LEU A 7 44.78 -32.91 30.15
C LEU A 7 44.34 -33.03 28.69
N GLU A 8 44.32 -34.27 28.21
CA GLU A 8 43.48 -34.69 27.10
C GLU A 8 42.02 -34.53 27.56
N GLY A 9 41.41 -33.41 27.20
CA GLY A 9 39.95 -33.30 27.15
C GLY A 9 39.54 -33.65 25.73
N SER A 10 38.87 -34.79 25.54
CA SER A 10 38.21 -35.12 24.28
C SER A 10 37.14 -34.06 24.00
N MET A 11 37.50 -33.01 23.26
CA MET A 11 36.50 -32.14 22.64
C MET A 11 35.78 -32.99 21.61
N GLN A 12 34.59 -33.50 21.95
CA GLN A 12 33.66 -33.89 20.91
C GLN A 12 33.51 -32.70 19.96
N PRO A 13 33.63 -32.90 18.63
CA PRO A 13 33.48 -31.80 17.71
C PRO A 13 32.09 -31.20 17.92
N LYS A 14 32.04 -29.92 18.32
CA LYS A 14 30.80 -29.15 18.39
C LYS A 14 30.09 -29.34 17.04
N LYS A 15 28.90 -29.93 17.04
CA LYS A 15 28.11 -30.12 15.82
C LYS A 15 27.90 -28.74 15.19
N LYS A 16 28.59 -28.47 14.07
CA LYS A 16 28.19 -27.39 13.17
C LYS A 16 26.75 -27.72 12.74
N ILE A 17 25.80 -26.86 13.11
CA ILE A 17 24.43 -26.97 12.64
C ILE A 17 24.50 -26.76 11.12
N SER A 18 24.27 -27.84 10.38
CA SER A 18 24.33 -27.84 8.92
C SER A 18 23.10 -27.13 8.37
N ILE A 19 23.29 -26.27 7.38
CA ILE A 19 22.21 -25.67 6.58
C ILE A 19 21.52 -26.75 5.73
N LYS A 20 22.24 -27.83 5.39
CA LYS A 20 21.69 -28.97 4.67
C LYS A 20 21.05 -29.96 5.62
N GLN A 21 19.81 -30.32 5.31
CA GLN A 21 19.08 -31.41 5.95
C GLN A 21 19.90 -32.70 5.92
N THR A 22 19.96 -33.39 7.06
CA THR A 22 20.65 -34.66 7.22
C THR A 22 19.79 -35.83 6.72
N PRO A 23 20.39 -36.96 6.29
CA PRO A 23 19.64 -38.14 5.89
C PRO A 23 18.69 -38.66 6.99
N GLN A 24 19.06 -38.49 8.26
CA GLN A 24 18.23 -38.87 9.40
C GLN A 24 16.99 -37.97 9.53
N GLU A 25 17.16 -36.65 9.34
CA GLU A 25 16.04 -35.70 9.34
C GLU A 25 15.09 -35.95 8.17
N GLU A 26 15.62 -36.32 6.99
CA GLU A 26 14.79 -36.69 5.84
C GLU A 26 14.00 -37.98 6.10
N ALA A 27 14.66 -39.01 6.66
CA ALA A 27 13.99 -40.26 7.00
C ALA A 27 12.83 -40.06 8.01
N ALA A 28 12.97 -39.10 8.93
CA ALA A 28 11.95 -38.75 9.91
C ALA A 28 10.95 -37.69 9.43
N ALA A 29 11.12 -37.12 8.23
CA ALA A 29 10.35 -35.95 7.80
C ALA A 29 8.84 -36.22 7.80
N LYS A 30 8.42 -37.41 7.36
CA LYS A 30 7.00 -37.81 7.31
C LYS A 30 6.33 -37.85 8.68
N ASP A 31 7.08 -38.16 9.74
CA ASP A 31 6.56 -38.28 11.10
C ASP A 31 6.16 -36.92 11.69
N TYR A 32 6.66 -35.82 11.10
CA TYR A 32 6.34 -34.46 11.52
C TYR A 32 5.06 -33.90 10.87
N PHE A 33 4.48 -34.60 9.90
CA PHE A 33 3.21 -34.23 9.27
C PHE A 33 2.07 -35.14 9.77
N GLN A 34 0.83 -34.71 9.54
CA GLN A 34 -0.32 -35.62 9.71
C GLN A 34 -0.32 -36.70 8.62
N SER A 35 -0.74 -37.92 8.97
CA SER A 35 -0.67 -39.08 8.08
C SER A 35 -1.43 -38.88 6.77
N HIS A 36 -2.57 -38.18 6.81
CA HIS A 36 -3.42 -37.96 5.65
C HIS A 36 -2.74 -37.16 4.53
N VAL A 37 -1.75 -36.32 4.86
CA VAL A 37 -1.08 -35.41 3.91
C VAL A 37 -0.44 -36.19 2.75
N PHE A 38 0.10 -37.38 3.03
CA PHE A 38 0.79 -38.21 2.04
C PHE A 38 -0.08 -39.33 1.46
N GLU A 39 -1.37 -39.36 1.79
CA GLU A 39 -2.29 -40.34 1.19
C GLU A 39 -2.53 -40.01 -0.28
N PRO A 40 -2.47 -40.98 -1.21
CA PRO A 40 -2.64 -40.72 -2.64
C PRO A 40 -3.96 -40.01 -2.99
N ASN A 41 -5.06 -40.39 -2.32
CA ASN A 41 -6.38 -39.78 -2.55
C ASN A 41 -6.40 -38.30 -2.14
N PHE A 42 -5.80 -37.98 -0.99
CA PHE A 42 -5.69 -36.60 -0.53
C PHE A 42 -4.84 -35.76 -1.48
N LYS A 43 -3.66 -36.28 -1.87
CA LYS A 43 -2.77 -35.62 -2.81
C LYS A 43 -3.45 -35.33 -4.14
N ASN A 44 -4.12 -36.33 -4.75
CA ASN A 44 -4.80 -36.16 -6.03
C ASN A 44 -5.93 -35.12 -5.94
N ALA A 45 -6.76 -35.20 -4.90
CA ALA A 45 -7.84 -34.22 -4.68
C ALA A 45 -7.30 -32.80 -4.49
N LEU A 46 -6.17 -32.65 -3.78
CA LEU A 46 -5.51 -31.36 -3.61
C LEU A 46 -4.91 -30.84 -4.92
N THR A 47 -4.26 -31.71 -5.72
CA THR A 47 -3.75 -31.35 -7.05
C THR A 47 -4.86 -30.82 -7.95
N ASP A 48 -6.01 -31.51 -8.00
CA ASP A 48 -7.17 -31.07 -8.79
C ASP A 48 -7.71 -29.73 -8.26
N SER A 49 -7.85 -29.60 -6.93
CA SER A 49 -8.31 -28.36 -6.29
C SER A 49 -7.38 -27.17 -6.55
N VAL A 50 -6.06 -27.36 -6.58
CA VAL A 50 -5.06 -26.30 -6.86
C VAL A 50 -5.04 -25.94 -8.34
N LYS A 51 -5.26 -26.93 -9.21
CA LYS A 51 -5.31 -26.71 -10.65
C LYS A 51 -6.54 -25.88 -11.05
N ASP A 52 -7.67 -26.13 -10.40
CA ASP A 52 -8.96 -25.51 -10.70
C ASP A 52 -9.26 -24.29 -9.79
N SER A 53 -8.29 -23.84 -8.98
CA SER A 53 -8.48 -22.71 -8.08
C SER A 53 -8.47 -21.36 -8.80
N GLU A 54 -9.24 -20.41 -8.29
CA GLU A 54 -9.30 -19.01 -8.72
C GLU A 54 -8.93 -18.05 -7.56
N PRO A 55 -8.37 -16.86 -7.85
CA PRO A 55 -8.16 -16.27 -9.19
C PRO A 55 -6.87 -16.73 -9.90
N TYR A 56 -5.98 -17.40 -9.17
CA TYR A 56 -4.78 -18.05 -9.70
C TYR A 56 -4.53 -19.37 -8.98
N ARG A 57 -3.44 -20.08 -9.26
CA ARG A 57 -3.18 -21.40 -8.65
C ARG A 57 -2.76 -21.27 -7.19
N TRP A 58 -3.64 -21.64 -6.28
CA TRP A 58 -3.41 -21.63 -4.85
C TRP A 58 -4.05 -22.84 -4.17
N GLY A 59 -3.58 -23.17 -2.97
CA GLY A 59 -4.06 -24.30 -2.19
C GLY A 59 -4.01 -24.06 -0.70
N THR A 60 -4.71 -24.91 0.04
CA THR A 60 -4.66 -24.94 1.49
C THR A 60 -4.76 -26.36 2.02
N ILE A 61 -4.04 -26.65 3.10
CA ILE A 61 -4.11 -27.92 3.83
C ILE A 61 -4.43 -27.59 5.28
N LYS A 62 -5.47 -28.22 5.83
CA LYS A 62 -5.81 -28.15 7.25
C LYS A 62 -5.15 -29.30 7.98
N ASN A 63 -4.74 -29.07 9.22
CA ASN A 63 -4.02 -30.05 10.03
C ASN A 63 -2.76 -30.56 9.31
N LEU A 64 -1.87 -29.67 8.90
CA LEU A 64 -0.67 -30.07 8.14
C LEU A 64 0.33 -30.84 9.00
N ILE A 65 0.72 -30.25 10.12
CA ILE A 65 1.82 -30.67 10.99
C ILE A 65 1.27 -31.57 12.10
N ASN A 66 2.09 -32.47 12.62
CA ASN A 66 1.81 -33.17 13.86
C ASN A 66 1.40 -32.16 14.95
N GLU A 67 0.24 -32.37 15.58
CA GLU A 67 -0.36 -31.35 16.44
C GLU A 67 0.51 -31.04 17.68
N GLU A 68 1.10 -32.05 18.29
CA GLU A 68 2.00 -31.88 19.44
C GLU A 68 3.22 -31.06 19.05
N LEU A 69 3.84 -31.37 17.90
CA LEU A 69 4.97 -30.61 17.38
C LEU A 69 4.59 -29.14 17.19
N LEU A 70 3.49 -28.83 16.51
CA LEU A 70 3.13 -27.43 16.23
C LEU A 70 2.71 -26.66 17.49
N ARG A 71 2.06 -27.32 18.46
CA ARG A 71 1.79 -26.72 19.78
C ARG A 71 3.09 -26.38 20.51
N ASN A 72 4.11 -27.24 20.43
CA ASN A 72 5.41 -26.99 21.03
C ASN A 72 6.17 -25.87 20.30
N VAL A 73 6.15 -25.84 18.96
CA VAL A 73 6.67 -24.72 18.15
C VAL A 73 6.06 -23.39 18.61
N ARG A 74 4.73 -23.33 18.72
CA ARG A 74 4.04 -22.11 19.16
C ARG A 74 4.48 -21.70 20.57
N LYS A 75 4.59 -22.64 21.51
CA LYS A 75 5.07 -22.36 22.88
C LYS A 75 6.50 -21.83 22.90
N GLU A 76 7.39 -22.42 22.10
CA GLU A 76 8.77 -21.97 21.94
C GLU A 76 8.82 -20.53 21.41
N ILE A 77 8.13 -20.24 20.30
CA ILE A 77 8.08 -18.90 19.71
C ILE A 77 7.60 -17.86 20.73
N MET A 78 6.47 -18.10 21.38
CA MET A 78 5.88 -17.13 22.31
C MET A 78 6.73 -16.88 23.56
N LYS A 79 7.63 -17.81 23.91
CA LYS A 79 8.48 -17.72 25.09
C LYS A 79 9.85 -17.11 24.78
N GLU A 80 10.41 -17.46 23.63
CA GLU A 80 11.82 -17.25 23.32
C GLU A 80 12.05 -16.13 22.28
N ILE A 81 11.02 -15.72 21.54
CA ILE A 81 11.13 -14.75 20.44
C ILE A 81 10.43 -13.44 20.80
N GLU A 82 11.18 -12.35 20.72
CA GLU A 82 10.65 -10.99 20.82
C GLU A 82 10.24 -10.48 19.43
N PHE A 83 9.06 -9.88 19.35
CA PHE A 83 8.58 -9.26 18.13
C PHE A 83 8.60 -7.74 18.25
N THR A 84 9.16 -7.07 17.23
CA THR A 84 9.20 -5.62 17.12
C THR A 84 8.19 -5.17 16.07
N LYS A 85 7.41 -4.14 16.39
CA LYS A 85 6.53 -3.49 15.43
C LYS A 85 7.37 -2.87 14.31
N LYS A 86 7.07 -3.20 13.06
CA LYS A 86 7.53 -2.50 11.87
C LYS A 86 6.31 -1.99 11.10
N GLU A 87 6.42 -0.79 10.60
CA GLU A 87 5.35 -0.15 9.84
C GLU A 87 5.96 0.69 8.72
N THR A 88 5.38 0.56 7.54
CA THR A 88 5.80 1.17 6.29
C THR A 88 4.59 1.81 5.62
N ASP A 89 4.66 2.20 4.36
CA ASP A 89 3.50 2.49 3.54
C ASP A 89 2.60 1.24 3.36
N ILE A 90 3.19 0.10 2.95
CA ILE A 90 2.47 -1.11 2.52
C ILE A 90 2.04 -2.04 3.67
N TYR A 91 2.69 -2.00 4.84
CA TYR A 91 2.34 -2.91 5.95
C TYR A 91 2.44 -2.29 7.33
N LYS A 92 1.81 -2.96 8.30
CA LYS A 92 1.99 -2.79 9.74
C LYS A 92 1.99 -4.19 10.36
N VAL A 93 3.13 -4.63 10.88
CA VAL A 93 3.30 -6.01 11.37
C VAL A 93 4.27 -6.05 12.54
N PHE A 94 4.18 -7.06 13.39
CA PHE A 94 5.20 -7.38 14.36
C PHE A 94 6.10 -8.48 13.79
N GLN A 95 7.35 -8.12 13.50
CA GLN A 95 8.36 -9.04 12.99
C GLN A 95 9.39 -9.31 14.07
N SER A 96 9.88 -10.54 14.13
CA SER A 96 11.05 -10.84 14.94
C SER A 96 12.30 -10.27 14.29
N GLY A 97 13.12 -9.49 15.02
CA GLY A 97 14.41 -8.98 14.51
C GLY A 97 15.39 -10.12 14.19
N ASP A 98 16.18 -9.99 13.12
CA ASP A 98 17.25 -10.91 12.67
C ASP A 98 16.95 -12.41 12.83
N LEU A 99 15.75 -12.78 12.41
CA LEU A 99 15.31 -14.18 12.28
C LEU A 99 15.20 -14.63 10.82
N ALA A 100 15.46 -13.72 9.86
CA ALA A 100 15.41 -13.96 8.41
C ALA A 100 16.25 -15.18 7.99
N ASN A 101 17.21 -15.56 8.82
CA ASN A 101 17.78 -16.90 8.80
C ASN A 101 17.70 -17.53 10.19
N LEU A 102 16.72 -18.41 10.43
CA LEU A 102 16.80 -19.44 11.49
C LEU A 102 18.17 -20.15 11.47
N SER A 103 18.81 -20.23 10.30
CA SER A 103 20.16 -20.75 10.04
C SER A 103 21.31 -19.89 10.60
N ALA A 104 21.08 -18.60 10.85
CA ALA A 104 22.04 -17.62 11.35
C ALA A 104 21.88 -17.31 12.84
N MET A 105 20.90 -17.93 13.51
CA MET A 105 20.69 -17.76 14.94
C MET A 105 21.89 -18.23 15.77
N PRO A 106 22.16 -17.57 16.92
CA PRO A 106 23.10 -18.08 17.90
C PRO A 106 22.77 -19.52 18.29
N ALA A 107 23.78 -20.39 18.38
CA ALA A 107 23.59 -21.80 18.70
C ALA A 107 22.81 -22.02 20.02
N GLU A 108 23.00 -21.12 20.99
CA GLU A 108 22.29 -21.11 22.28
C GLU A 108 20.78 -20.88 22.13
N LEU A 109 20.35 -20.08 21.14
CA LEU A 109 18.94 -19.85 20.85
C LEU A 109 18.33 -21.04 20.11
N LEU A 110 19.08 -21.66 19.20
CA LEU A 110 18.64 -22.88 18.50
C LEU A 110 18.44 -24.07 19.45
N GLU A 111 19.26 -24.18 20.51
CA GLU A 111 19.05 -25.18 21.57
C GLU A 111 17.73 -24.95 22.35
N ARG A 112 17.24 -23.71 22.42
CA ARG A 112 15.97 -23.34 23.07
C ARG A 112 14.76 -23.44 22.13
N LEU A 113 14.98 -23.61 20.83
CA LEU A 113 13.96 -23.69 19.78
C LEU A 113 13.97 -25.06 19.03
N PRO A 114 14.05 -26.22 19.72
CA PRO A 114 14.23 -27.51 19.06
C PRO A 114 13.02 -27.94 18.22
N SER A 115 11.80 -27.55 18.59
CA SER A 115 10.59 -27.88 17.82
C SER A 115 10.50 -27.01 16.56
N LEU A 116 10.84 -25.72 16.65
CA LEU A 116 10.90 -24.83 15.48
C LEU A 116 11.95 -25.30 14.47
N TYR A 117 13.11 -25.77 14.95
CA TYR A 117 14.13 -26.38 14.09
C TYR A 117 13.58 -27.63 13.36
N LYS A 118 12.89 -28.53 14.08
CA LYS A 118 12.24 -29.70 13.46
C LYS A 118 11.22 -29.31 12.41
N LEU A 119 10.39 -28.30 12.70
CA LEU A 119 9.40 -27.79 11.75
C LEU A 119 10.07 -27.28 10.47
N ARG A 120 11.12 -26.46 10.59
CA ARG A 120 11.89 -25.99 9.43
C ARG A 120 12.45 -27.17 8.62
N SER A 121 13.08 -28.13 9.28
CA SER A 121 13.64 -29.31 8.61
C SER A 121 12.55 -30.16 7.92
N ALA A 122 11.34 -30.23 8.49
CA ALA A 122 10.20 -30.91 7.88
C ALA A 122 9.70 -30.16 6.62
N ILE A 123 9.52 -28.84 6.70
CA ILE A 123 9.03 -28.01 5.59
C ILE A 123 10.00 -28.03 4.40
N TYR A 124 11.32 -27.97 4.61
CA TYR A 124 12.30 -28.02 3.52
C TYR A 124 12.76 -29.44 3.16
N SER A 125 12.13 -30.46 3.73
CA SER A 125 12.42 -31.86 3.40
C SER A 125 12.25 -32.16 1.92
N GLN A 126 13.04 -33.10 1.38
CA GLN A 126 12.84 -33.55 -0.01
C GLN A 126 11.43 -34.12 -0.17
N THR A 127 10.98 -34.89 0.82
CA THR A 127 9.62 -35.43 0.89
C THR A 127 8.54 -34.35 0.74
N PHE A 128 8.60 -33.26 1.51
CA PHE A 128 7.58 -32.22 1.44
C PHE A 128 7.74 -31.31 0.22
N ARG A 129 8.97 -31.03 -0.21
CA ARG A 129 9.23 -30.29 -1.46
C ARG A 129 8.68 -31.02 -2.67
N ASP A 130 8.90 -32.34 -2.79
CA ASP A 130 8.31 -33.12 -3.87
C ASP A 130 6.77 -33.12 -3.79
N PHE A 131 6.20 -33.22 -2.59
CA PHE A 131 4.75 -33.09 -2.40
C PHE A 131 4.23 -31.74 -2.92
N ILE A 132 4.84 -30.61 -2.51
CA ILE A 132 4.43 -29.26 -2.96
C ILE A 132 4.65 -29.09 -4.47
N SER A 133 5.79 -29.52 -5.00
CA SER A 133 6.07 -29.52 -6.45
C SER A 133 4.97 -30.25 -7.24
N ASP A 134 4.54 -31.41 -6.75
CA ASP A 134 3.57 -32.26 -7.45
C ASP A 134 2.14 -31.69 -7.39
N VAL A 135 1.73 -31.12 -6.24
CA VAL A 135 0.37 -30.55 -6.10
C VAL A 135 0.23 -29.19 -6.78
N THR A 136 1.29 -28.39 -6.84
CA THR A 136 1.28 -27.07 -7.50
C THR A 136 1.59 -27.14 -8.99
N GLY A 137 2.34 -28.16 -9.42
CA GLY A 137 2.93 -28.20 -10.76
C GLY A 137 3.96 -27.10 -11.01
N ALA A 138 4.51 -26.47 -9.96
CA ALA A 138 5.43 -25.33 -10.06
C ALA A 138 6.86 -25.72 -10.49
N GLY A 139 7.14 -27.00 -10.67
CA GLY A 139 8.49 -27.52 -10.89
C GLY A 139 9.22 -27.82 -9.57
N LYS A 140 10.50 -28.20 -9.68
CA LYS A 140 11.31 -28.61 -8.52
C LYS A 140 11.66 -27.42 -7.62
N LEU A 141 11.92 -27.71 -6.34
CA LEU A 141 12.13 -26.69 -5.31
C LEU A 141 13.46 -26.90 -4.60
N SER A 142 14.17 -25.81 -4.32
CA SER A 142 15.44 -25.81 -3.59
C SER A 142 15.27 -26.38 -2.18
N GLY A 143 16.17 -27.28 -1.79
CA GLY A 143 16.34 -27.74 -0.41
C GLY A 143 17.49 -27.04 0.32
N ILE A 144 18.33 -26.30 -0.41
CA ILE A 144 19.45 -25.52 0.16
C ILE A 144 19.02 -24.10 0.53
N LYS A 145 18.28 -23.41 -0.34
CA LYS A 145 17.82 -22.04 -0.09
C LYS A 145 16.53 -22.08 0.71
N THR A 146 16.67 -21.96 2.02
CA THR A 146 15.57 -21.86 2.98
C THR A 146 15.28 -20.39 3.28
N ASP A 147 14.02 -19.98 3.26
CA ASP A 147 13.59 -18.61 3.48
C ASP A 147 12.32 -18.65 4.33
N LEU A 148 12.47 -18.32 5.63
CA LEU A 148 11.41 -18.36 6.62
C LEU A 148 11.44 -17.11 7.48
N SER A 149 10.26 -16.55 7.74
CA SER A 149 10.08 -15.50 8.73
C SER A 149 8.87 -15.76 9.61
N LEU A 150 8.94 -15.28 10.84
CA LEU A 150 7.83 -15.26 11.77
C LEU A 150 7.18 -13.89 11.75
N GLN A 151 5.86 -13.88 11.62
CA GLN A 151 5.07 -12.66 11.64
C GLN A 151 3.92 -12.79 12.62
N MET A 152 3.72 -11.72 13.37
CA MET A 152 2.62 -11.56 14.31
C MET A 152 1.77 -10.38 13.85
N TYR A 153 0.50 -10.66 13.54
CA TYR A 153 -0.49 -9.62 13.26
C TYR A 153 -1.37 -9.46 14.50
N THR A 154 -1.37 -8.28 15.08
CA THR A 154 -2.27 -7.85 16.15
C THR A 154 -3.28 -6.85 15.60
N LYS A 155 -4.18 -6.34 16.44
CA LYS A 155 -5.14 -5.30 16.04
C LYS A 155 -4.47 -4.19 15.22
N THR A 156 -5.10 -3.77 14.12
CA THR A 156 -4.62 -2.80 13.11
C THR A 156 -3.49 -3.26 12.18
N CYS A 157 -2.85 -4.41 12.44
CA CYS A 157 -1.84 -4.95 11.53
C CYS A 157 -2.47 -5.41 10.22
N HIS A 158 -1.79 -5.13 9.12
CA HIS A 158 -2.20 -5.40 7.74
C HIS A 158 -0.98 -5.52 6.83
N LEU A 159 -1.16 -6.12 5.66
CA LEU A 159 -0.22 -6.11 4.54
C LEU A 159 -1.03 -5.90 3.26
N LEU A 160 -0.78 -4.82 2.54
CA LEU A 160 -1.55 -4.44 1.37
C LEU A 160 -1.18 -5.29 0.14
N THR A 161 -1.87 -5.04 -0.98
CA THR A 161 -1.75 -5.83 -2.21
C THR A 161 -0.33 -5.85 -2.77
N HIS A 162 0.22 -7.05 -2.96
CA HIS A 162 1.52 -7.34 -3.57
C HIS A 162 1.50 -8.73 -4.22
N ASP A 163 2.51 -9.10 -5.02
CA ASP A 163 2.50 -10.36 -5.79
C ASP A 163 3.58 -11.39 -5.40
N ASP A 164 4.43 -11.07 -4.43
CA ASP A 164 5.53 -11.90 -3.92
C ASP A 164 6.67 -12.19 -4.93
N VAL A 165 6.72 -11.47 -6.06
CA VAL A 165 7.66 -11.75 -7.14
C VAL A 165 9.01 -11.10 -6.85
N ILE A 166 9.84 -11.79 -6.05
CA ILE A 166 11.17 -11.33 -5.64
C ILE A 166 12.19 -12.43 -5.87
N GLY A 167 13.27 -12.09 -6.60
CA GLY A 167 14.42 -12.96 -6.82
C GLY A 167 14.05 -14.34 -7.36
N SER A 168 14.44 -15.39 -6.62
CA SER A 168 14.23 -16.80 -7.00
C SER A 168 13.02 -17.47 -6.36
N ARG A 169 12.06 -16.72 -5.81
CA ARG A 169 10.85 -17.29 -5.17
C ARG A 169 9.99 -18.01 -6.21
N ARG A 170 9.52 -19.22 -5.86
CA ARG A 170 8.73 -20.09 -6.76
C ARG A 170 7.37 -20.46 -6.17
N VAL A 171 7.30 -20.80 -4.89
CA VAL A 171 6.04 -21.06 -4.18
C VAL A 171 6.08 -20.31 -2.85
N SER A 172 5.09 -19.44 -2.63
CA SER A 172 4.87 -18.78 -1.34
C SER A 172 4.03 -19.69 -0.45
N PHE A 173 4.28 -19.67 0.86
CA PHE A 173 3.43 -20.37 1.82
C PHE A 173 3.35 -19.63 3.17
N ILE A 174 2.23 -19.86 3.86
CA ILE A 174 1.95 -19.30 5.17
C ILE A 174 1.34 -20.40 6.04
N LEU A 175 2.05 -20.82 7.08
CA LEU A 175 1.57 -21.73 8.11
C LEU A 175 1.04 -20.95 9.31
N TYR A 176 -0.26 -21.08 9.57
CA TYR A 176 -0.96 -20.33 10.60
C TYR A 176 -0.88 -21.03 11.97
N MET A 177 -0.52 -20.25 12.99
CA MET A 177 -0.43 -20.68 14.38
C MET A 177 -1.14 -19.72 15.35
N PRO A 178 -2.40 -19.28 15.10
CA PRO A 178 -3.20 -18.60 16.12
C PRO A 178 -3.38 -19.49 17.36
N ASP A 179 -4.15 -19.03 18.35
CA ASP A 179 -4.50 -19.86 19.51
C ASP A 179 -5.05 -21.24 19.07
N PRO A 180 -4.39 -22.36 19.44
CA PRO A 180 -4.79 -23.70 19.00
C PRO A 180 -6.13 -24.15 19.56
N ASP A 181 -6.58 -23.57 20.68
CA ASP A 181 -7.78 -24.01 21.39
C ASP A 181 -8.99 -23.11 21.09
N THR A 182 -8.78 -22.03 20.32
CA THR A 182 -9.83 -21.08 19.92
C THR A 182 -9.83 -20.84 18.41
N PRO A 183 -10.88 -21.26 17.68
CA PRO A 183 -10.98 -21.00 16.24
C PRO A 183 -10.92 -19.50 15.91
N TRP A 184 -10.19 -19.18 14.84
CA TRP A 184 -10.16 -17.81 14.31
C TRP A 184 -11.44 -17.56 13.51
N LYS A 185 -12.04 -16.39 13.69
CA LYS A 185 -13.36 -16.06 13.10
C LYS A 185 -13.19 -15.04 11.98
N PRO A 186 -14.07 -15.06 10.95
CA PRO A 186 -14.01 -14.08 9.86
C PRO A 186 -13.99 -12.62 10.33
N HIS A 187 -14.82 -12.26 11.33
CA HIS A 187 -14.89 -10.89 11.84
C HIS A 187 -13.64 -10.44 12.64
N TYR A 188 -12.71 -11.34 12.95
CA TYR A 188 -11.41 -10.94 13.52
C TYR A 188 -10.50 -10.27 12.48
N GLY A 189 -10.83 -10.38 11.19
CA GLY A 189 -9.94 -9.96 10.11
C GLY A 189 -8.75 -10.88 9.95
N GLY A 190 -7.64 -10.41 9.39
CA GLY A 190 -6.43 -11.23 9.22
C GLY A 190 -6.55 -12.33 8.15
N GLY A 191 -7.60 -12.31 7.32
CA GLY A 191 -7.73 -13.22 6.19
C GLY A 191 -6.62 -13.03 5.16
N LEU A 192 -6.19 -14.12 4.52
CA LEU A 192 -5.41 -14.02 3.28
C LEU A 192 -6.41 -13.70 2.15
N GLN A 193 -6.27 -12.52 1.56
CA GLN A 193 -7.13 -12.03 0.48
C GLN A 193 -6.43 -12.22 -0.86
N LEU A 194 -7.11 -12.81 -1.84
CA LEU A 194 -6.59 -13.01 -3.19
C LEU A 194 -7.35 -12.10 -4.16
N LEU A 195 -6.62 -11.48 -5.08
CA LEU A 195 -7.17 -10.56 -6.06
C LEU A 195 -6.95 -11.12 -7.47
N ASP A 196 -7.96 -10.94 -8.32
CA ASP A 196 -7.82 -11.22 -9.74
C ASP A 196 -7.13 -10.04 -10.46
N SER A 197 -6.79 -10.21 -11.73
CA SER A 197 -6.14 -9.20 -12.55
C SER A 197 -7.03 -8.76 -13.72
N ILE A 198 -7.10 -7.45 -13.95
CA ILE A 198 -7.74 -6.88 -15.16
C ILE A 198 -6.93 -7.29 -16.39
N VAL A 199 -5.61 -7.07 -16.31
CA VAL A 199 -4.57 -7.55 -17.23
C VAL A 199 -3.35 -7.93 -16.39
N PRO A 200 -2.37 -8.71 -16.92
CA PRO A 200 -1.13 -8.97 -16.19
C PRO A 200 -0.51 -7.69 -15.62
N ASN A 201 -0.10 -7.73 -14.34
CA ASN A 201 0.41 -6.61 -13.54
C ASN A 201 -0.62 -5.55 -13.09
N VAL A 202 -1.89 -5.70 -13.44
CA VAL A 202 -2.96 -4.77 -13.04
C VAL A 202 -4.02 -5.54 -12.25
N PRO A 203 -3.88 -5.65 -10.93
CA PRO A 203 -4.88 -6.30 -10.08
C PRO A 203 -6.19 -5.51 -10.12
N GLN A 204 -7.29 -6.24 -10.00
CA GLN A 204 -8.58 -5.67 -9.64
C GLN A 204 -8.51 -5.04 -8.25
N SER A 205 -9.42 -4.12 -7.96
CA SER A 205 -9.51 -3.52 -6.62
C SER A 205 -10.26 -4.40 -5.64
N ASP A 206 -11.26 -5.15 -6.10
CA ASP A 206 -12.12 -5.93 -5.23
C ASP A 206 -11.50 -7.28 -4.89
N ILE A 207 -11.77 -7.75 -3.67
CA ILE A 207 -11.26 -9.03 -3.19
C ILE A 207 -12.05 -10.16 -3.83
N HIS A 208 -11.37 -11.10 -4.50
CA HIS A 208 -12.00 -12.26 -5.12
C HIS A 208 -12.27 -13.37 -4.09
N SER A 209 -11.23 -13.74 -3.34
CA SER A 209 -11.27 -14.85 -2.38
C SER A 209 -10.66 -14.42 -1.04
N THR A 210 -11.20 -14.92 0.08
CA THR A 210 -10.60 -14.72 1.41
C THR A 210 -10.48 -16.05 2.15
N LEU A 211 -9.27 -16.39 2.58
CA LEU A 211 -9.00 -17.54 3.45
C LEU A 211 -8.89 -17.10 4.91
N VAL A 212 -9.79 -17.61 5.76
CA VAL A 212 -9.75 -17.37 7.21
C VAL A 212 -8.72 -18.32 7.85
N PRO A 213 -7.65 -17.80 8.47
CA PRO A 213 -6.54 -18.62 8.96
C PRO A 213 -6.91 -19.40 10.23
N ASN A 214 -6.63 -20.70 10.30
CA ASN A 214 -6.81 -21.48 11.53
C ASN A 214 -5.51 -22.13 11.98
N PHE A 215 -5.44 -22.53 13.25
CA PHE A 215 -4.28 -23.26 13.76
C PHE A 215 -4.01 -24.50 12.91
N ASN A 216 -2.73 -24.73 12.58
CA ASN A 216 -2.27 -25.86 11.79
C ASN A 216 -2.83 -25.90 10.35
N GLN A 217 -3.20 -24.74 9.81
CA GLN A 217 -3.58 -24.58 8.41
C GLN A 217 -2.42 -23.93 7.65
N ILE A 218 -2.07 -24.48 6.49
CA ILE A 218 -1.16 -23.83 5.54
C ILE A 218 -1.95 -23.28 4.36
N ALA A 219 -1.58 -22.11 3.87
CA ALA A 219 -1.93 -21.60 2.55
C ALA A 219 -0.65 -21.58 1.69
N PHE A 220 -0.76 -21.87 0.40
CA PHE A 220 0.36 -21.78 -0.52
C PHE A 220 -0.11 -21.45 -1.93
N PHE A 221 0.74 -20.82 -2.73
CA PHE A 221 0.47 -20.51 -4.13
C PHE A 221 1.77 -20.39 -4.92
N THR A 222 1.69 -20.68 -6.21
CA THR A 222 2.80 -20.46 -7.12
C THR A 222 2.99 -18.97 -7.31
N VAL A 223 4.23 -18.49 -7.20
CA VAL A 223 4.57 -17.08 -7.49
C VAL A 223 4.47 -16.87 -9.00
N GLN A 224 3.61 -15.96 -9.43
CA GLN A 224 3.30 -15.72 -10.83
C GLN A 224 3.41 -14.22 -11.13
N PRO A 225 4.47 -13.77 -11.83
CA PRO A 225 4.66 -12.38 -12.23
C PRO A 225 3.39 -11.77 -12.81
N GLY A 226 2.92 -10.69 -12.18
CA GLY A 226 1.73 -9.96 -12.60
C GLY A 226 0.39 -10.66 -12.42
N LYS A 227 0.31 -11.71 -11.58
CA LYS A 227 -0.93 -12.44 -11.32
C LYS A 227 -1.18 -12.79 -9.86
N SER A 228 -0.15 -13.21 -9.10
CA SER A 228 -0.30 -13.74 -7.74
C SER A 228 -0.57 -12.67 -6.68
N PHE A 229 -1.43 -11.68 -7.00
CA PHE A 229 -1.75 -10.56 -6.13
C PHE A 229 -2.57 -10.99 -4.92
N HIS A 230 -2.07 -10.65 -3.75
CA HIS A 230 -2.71 -10.94 -2.47
C HIS A 230 -2.41 -9.89 -1.41
N ALA A 231 -3.18 -9.93 -0.34
CA ALA A 231 -3.06 -9.06 0.82
C ALA A 231 -3.37 -9.84 2.11
N VAL A 232 -2.97 -9.29 3.25
CA VAL A 232 -3.43 -9.72 4.57
C VAL A 232 -4.42 -8.68 5.08
N GLU A 233 -5.69 -9.06 5.15
CA GLU A 233 -6.76 -8.25 5.71
C GLU A 233 -6.36 -7.74 7.10
N GLU A 234 -6.69 -6.49 7.41
CA GLU A 234 -6.44 -5.93 8.73
C GLU A 234 -7.02 -6.81 9.84
N VAL A 235 -6.25 -7.07 10.90
CA VAL A 235 -6.77 -7.69 12.12
C VAL A 235 -7.58 -6.66 12.91
N ARG A 236 -8.87 -6.92 13.12
CA ARG A 236 -9.86 -5.96 13.67
C ARG A 236 -10.10 -6.10 15.17
N VAL A 237 -9.52 -7.11 15.80
CA VAL A 237 -9.71 -7.41 17.23
C VAL A 237 -8.38 -7.53 17.96
N ASP A 238 -8.41 -7.39 19.28
CA ASP A 238 -7.23 -7.59 20.13
C ASP A 238 -6.90 -9.08 20.30
N LYS A 239 -6.37 -9.68 19.22
CA LYS A 239 -5.90 -11.06 19.14
C LYS A 239 -4.60 -11.14 18.37
N GLN A 240 -3.86 -12.22 18.61
CA GLN A 240 -2.57 -12.50 18.00
C GLN A 240 -2.73 -13.55 16.90
N ARG A 241 -2.61 -13.13 15.65
CA ARG A 241 -2.48 -14.01 14.48
C ARG A 241 -1.00 -14.23 14.22
N LEU A 242 -0.45 -15.27 14.85
CA LEU A 242 0.92 -15.73 14.59
C LEU A 242 0.94 -16.60 13.32
N SER A 243 1.93 -16.37 12.47
CA SER A 243 2.21 -17.22 11.31
C SER A 243 3.71 -17.39 11.09
N LEU A 244 4.06 -18.53 10.51
CA LEU A 244 5.35 -18.77 9.89
C LEU A 244 5.13 -18.70 8.39
N GLN A 245 5.78 -17.76 7.72
CA GLN A 245 5.71 -17.63 6.28
C GLN A 245 7.07 -17.89 5.66
N GLY A 246 7.08 -18.24 4.38
CA GLY A 246 8.31 -18.46 3.68
C GLY A 246 8.09 -18.79 2.22
N TRP A 247 9.20 -19.04 1.55
CA TRP A 247 9.21 -19.34 0.14
C TRP A 247 10.04 -20.58 -0.15
N PHE A 248 9.56 -21.37 -1.11
CA PHE A 248 10.39 -22.33 -1.81
C PHE A 248 10.98 -21.66 -3.04
N HIS A 249 12.27 -21.84 -3.25
CA HIS A 249 12.99 -21.21 -4.35
C HIS A 249 13.20 -22.14 -5.54
N ILE A 250 13.53 -21.54 -6.68
CA ILE A 250 14.15 -22.22 -7.82
C ILE A 250 15.39 -23.00 -7.32
N PRO A 251 15.62 -24.25 -7.77
CA PRO A 251 16.82 -25.00 -7.42
C PRO A 251 18.10 -24.18 -7.65
N GLN A 252 19.09 -24.35 -6.79
CA GLN A 252 20.33 -23.57 -6.78
C GLN A 252 21.46 -24.33 -7.50
N PRO A 253 22.56 -23.65 -7.91
CA PRO A 253 23.74 -24.33 -8.46
C PRO A 253 24.21 -25.50 -7.58
N GLY A 254 24.25 -26.70 -8.16
CA GLY A 254 24.62 -27.94 -7.46
C GLY A 254 23.46 -28.74 -6.89
N GLU A 255 22.22 -28.26 -6.98
CA GLU A 255 21.02 -29.05 -6.70
C GLU A 255 20.53 -29.82 -7.93
N PRO A 256 19.86 -30.97 -7.76
CA PRO A 256 19.18 -31.66 -8.86
C PRO A 256 18.18 -30.73 -9.55
N HIS A 257 18.09 -30.82 -10.87
CA HIS A 257 17.17 -30.02 -11.70
C HIS A 257 17.43 -28.50 -11.70
N TYR A 258 18.62 -28.06 -11.27
CA TYR A 258 19.07 -26.69 -11.52
C TYR A 258 19.21 -26.43 -13.02
N ILE A 259 18.59 -25.34 -13.48
CA ILE A 259 18.67 -24.86 -14.86
C ILE A 259 19.37 -23.49 -14.84
N PRO A 260 20.60 -23.37 -15.38
CA PRO A 260 21.26 -22.07 -15.51
C PRO A 260 20.40 -21.07 -16.30
N GLY A 261 20.24 -19.85 -15.80
CA GLY A 261 19.45 -18.79 -16.46
C GLY A 261 17.96 -18.76 -16.08
N GLU A 262 17.46 -19.72 -15.30
CA GLU A 262 16.02 -19.81 -14.96
C GLU A 262 15.57 -18.70 -13.99
N GLN A 263 16.41 -18.36 -13.02
CA GLN A 263 16.16 -17.26 -12.09
C GLN A 263 16.13 -15.93 -12.85
N GLU A 264 17.15 -15.68 -13.67
CA GLU A 264 17.30 -14.48 -14.46
C GLU A 264 16.14 -14.31 -15.44
N ALA A 265 15.65 -15.40 -16.05
CA ALA A 265 14.48 -15.38 -16.92
C ALA A 265 13.16 -15.09 -16.18
N THR A 266 13.08 -15.43 -14.90
CA THR A 266 11.92 -15.13 -14.05
C THR A 266 11.95 -13.69 -13.60
N GLU A 267 13.10 -13.23 -13.11
CA GLU A 267 13.35 -11.84 -12.73
C GLU A 267 13.13 -10.88 -13.91
N ALA A 268 13.55 -11.26 -15.13
CA ALA A 268 13.34 -10.45 -16.34
C ALA A 268 11.86 -10.21 -16.70
N LYS A 269 10.92 -11.01 -16.18
CA LYS A 269 9.46 -10.82 -16.33
C LYS A 269 8.83 -10.00 -15.21
N SER A 270 9.61 -9.75 -14.17
CA SER A 270 9.22 -9.04 -12.95
C SER A 270 9.97 -7.73 -12.78
N THR A 271 10.90 -7.40 -13.67
CA THR A 271 11.71 -6.20 -13.54
C THR A 271 10.78 -5.01 -13.42
N LEU A 272 11.04 -4.17 -12.42
CA LEU A 272 10.26 -2.98 -12.13
C LEU A 272 10.11 -2.06 -13.37
N HIS A 273 11.09 -2.11 -14.27
CA HIS A 273 11.05 -1.46 -15.59
C HIS A 273 9.89 -1.94 -16.49
N GLN A 274 9.42 -3.17 -16.34
CA GLN A 274 8.18 -3.66 -16.96
C GLN A 274 6.93 -3.19 -16.21
N LEU A 275 6.96 -3.08 -14.88
CA LEU A 275 5.83 -2.62 -14.05
C LEU A 275 5.52 -1.12 -14.23
N GLU A 276 6.50 -0.36 -14.67
CA GLU A 276 6.41 1.08 -14.92
C GLU A 276 6.42 1.44 -16.41
N SER A 277 6.21 0.46 -17.27
CA SER A 277 6.18 0.70 -18.71
C SER A 277 5.04 1.65 -19.09
N LYS A 278 5.19 2.35 -20.23
CA LYS A 278 4.16 3.26 -20.74
C LYS A 278 2.81 2.54 -20.89
N GLU A 279 2.81 1.25 -21.22
CA GLU A 279 1.61 0.42 -21.34
C GLU A 279 0.90 0.13 -20.02
N LEU A 280 1.60 0.09 -18.88
CA LEU A 280 0.96 -0.13 -17.57
C LEU A 280 0.48 1.17 -16.93
N LEU A 281 1.15 2.29 -17.19
CA LEU A 281 0.67 3.63 -16.79
C LEU A 281 -0.70 3.97 -17.42
N GLU A 282 -1.04 3.35 -18.55
CA GLU A 282 -2.37 3.42 -19.16
C GLU A 282 -3.49 2.86 -18.27
N TYR A 283 -3.18 2.08 -17.24
CA TYR A 283 -4.14 1.54 -16.27
C TYR A 283 -4.16 2.30 -14.95
N ASP A 284 -3.31 3.31 -14.77
CA ASP A 284 -3.33 4.14 -13.56
C ASP A 284 -4.48 5.14 -13.65
N PHE A 285 -5.33 5.16 -12.61
CA PHE A 285 -6.42 6.11 -12.44
C PHE A 285 -6.44 6.60 -10.98
N PRO A 286 -6.59 7.92 -10.70
CA PRO A 286 -6.61 9.01 -11.66
C PRO A 286 -5.33 9.04 -12.51
N LYS A 287 -5.42 9.60 -13.72
CA LYS A 287 -4.27 9.70 -14.60
C LYS A 287 -3.21 10.58 -13.94
N PRO A 288 -1.92 10.18 -13.90
CA PRO A 288 -0.85 11.00 -13.32
C PRO A 288 -0.41 12.13 -14.26
N THR A 289 -1.37 12.78 -14.92
CA THR A 289 -1.16 13.81 -15.94
C THR A 289 -1.79 15.12 -15.50
N LEU A 290 -1.04 16.21 -15.62
CA LEU A 290 -1.56 17.56 -15.39
C LEU A 290 -2.15 18.13 -16.68
N THR A 291 -3.22 18.91 -16.54
CA THR A 291 -3.88 19.62 -17.64
C THR A 291 -3.15 20.93 -17.92
N THR A 292 -2.88 21.21 -19.20
CA THR A 292 -2.24 22.45 -19.63
C THR A 292 -3.14 23.66 -19.47
N LEU A 293 -2.61 24.70 -18.83
CA LEU A 293 -3.28 25.98 -18.71
C LEU A 293 -3.21 26.73 -20.04
N SER A 294 -4.30 27.40 -20.42
CA SER A 294 -4.27 28.27 -21.60
C SER A 294 -3.28 29.43 -21.42
N SER A 295 -2.75 29.97 -22.52
CA SER A 295 -1.83 31.11 -22.46
C SER A 295 -2.41 32.32 -21.72
N ILE A 296 -3.74 32.50 -21.79
CA ILE A 296 -4.43 33.57 -21.05
C ILE A 296 -4.40 33.28 -19.56
N GLU A 297 -4.72 32.06 -19.12
CA GLU A 297 -4.66 31.68 -17.71
C GLU A 297 -3.25 31.81 -17.14
N GLN A 298 -2.23 31.39 -17.89
CA GLN A 298 -0.83 31.53 -17.47
C GLN A 298 -0.48 33.01 -17.27
N ALA A 299 -0.74 33.86 -18.27
CA ALA A 299 -0.45 35.29 -18.19
C ALA A 299 -1.22 36.02 -17.09
N GLU A 300 -2.49 35.66 -16.86
CA GLU A 300 -3.30 36.27 -15.80
C GLU A 300 -2.91 35.79 -14.39
N SER A 301 -2.38 34.57 -14.27
CA SER A 301 -2.01 33.97 -12.98
C SER A 301 -0.80 34.61 -12.30
N ILE A 302 0.08 35.26 -13.06
CA ILE A 302 1.28 35.96 -12.54
C ILE A 302 1.02 37.45 -12.25
N LEU A 303 -0.16 37.97 -12.58
CA LEU A 303 -0.49 39.35 -12.27
C LEU A 303 -0.61 39.57 -10.76
N PRO A 304 -0.34 40.81 -10.27
CA PRO A 304 -0.45 41.11 -8.85
C PRO A 304 -1.83 40.74 -8.26
N PHE A 305 -1.80 40.07 -7.11
CA PHE A 305 -2.99 39.74 -6.34
C PHE A 305 -3.70 41.02 -5.87
N ASN A 306 -4.91 41.26 -6.37
CA ASN A 306 -5.61 42.54 -6.19
C ASN A 306 -6.87 42.42 -5.32
N GLU A 307 -7.59 43.55 -5.17
CA GLU A 307 -8.82 43.61 -4.35
C GLU A 307 -9.95 42.71 -4.87
N PHE A 308 -10.08 42.57 -6.20
CA PHE A 308 -11.06 41.63 -6.78
C PHE A 308 -10.72 40.19 -6.40
N ASP A 309 -9.46 39.79 -6.56
CA ASP A 309 -9.00 38.44 -6.22
C ASP A 309 -9.23 38.14 -4.73
N ARG A 310 -8.94 39.12 -3.87
CA ARG A 310 -9.20 39.07 -2.42
C ARG A 310 -10.68 38.87 -2.10
N ASN A 311 -11.57 39.68 -2.69
CA ASN A 311 -13.01 39.60 -2.45
C ASN A 311 -13.62 38.30 -3.00
N TYR A 312 -13.10 37.81 -4.12
CA TYR A 312 -13.49 36.52 -4.69
C TYR A 312 -13.09 35.36 -3.76
N LEU A 313 -11.82 35.30 -3.33
CA LEU A 313 -11.33 34.24 -2.47
C LEU A 313 -11.92 34.30 -1.06
N ALA A 314 -12.20 35.47 -0.50
CA ALA A 314 -12.79 35.65 0.84
C ALA A 314 -14.11 34.91 1.05
N GLN A 315 -14.82 34.57 -0.02
CA GLN A 315 -16.05 33.75 0.05
C GLN A 315 -15.77 32.34 0.57
N TYR A 316 -14.55 31.84 0.39
CA TYR A 316 -14.17 30.45 0.66
C TYR A 316 -12.91 30.30 1.52
N VAL A 317 -11.95 31.22 1.38
CA VAL A 317 -10.68 31.25 2.11
C VAL A 317 -10.80 32.28 3.23
N ASN A 318 -10.20 31.98 4.38
CA ASN A 318 -10.15 32.87 5.52
C ASN A 318 -9.48 34.20 5.15
N GLU A 319 -10.21 35.30 5.32
CA GLU A 319 -9.78 36.66 4.95
C GLU A 319 -8.42 37.06 5.55
N GLN A 320 -8.08 36.54 6.73
CA GLN A 320 -6.79 36.82 7.36
C GLN A 320 -5.60 36.31 6.53
N LEU A 321 -5.78 35.23 5.78
CA LEU A 321 -4.75 34.64 4.90
C LEU A 321 -4.57 35.42 3.60
N LEU A 322 -5.53 36.27 3.27
CA LEU A 322 -5.52 37.03 2.03
C LEU A 322 -4.80 38.36 2.21
N THR A 323 -4.62 38.86 3.44
CA THR A 323 -3.93 40.13 3.76
C THR A 323 -2.50 40.16 3.25
N ASP A 324 -2.02 41.34 2.84
CA ASP A 324 -0.65 41.50 2.30
C ASP A 324 0.40 41.05 3.33
N ASP A 325 0.19 41.39 4.61
CA ASP A 325 1.07 40.96 5.71
C ASP A 325 1.12 39.43 5.85
N SER A 326 -0.01 38.74 5.71
CA SER A 326 -0.05 37.28 5.78
C SER A 326 0.59 36.65 4.55
N ILE A 327 0.32 37.16 3.35
CA ILE A 327 0.96 36.68 2.12
C ILE A 327 2.48 36.81 2.22
N LEU A 328 3.00 37.95 2.69
CA LEU A 328 4.44 38.16 2.89
C LEU A 328 5.03 37.19 3.91
N LYS A 329 4.31 36.90 5.00
CA LYS A 329 4.75 35.90 5.99
C LYS A 329 4.78 34.49 5.40
N LEU A 330 3.74 34.09 4.68
CA LEU A 330 3.66 32.78 4.04
C LEU A 330 4.76 32.64 2.98
N ALA A 331 5.01 33.68 2.19
CA ALA A 331 6.09 33.72 1.21
C ALA A 331 7.46 33.53 1.86
N SER A 332 7.74 34.25 2.96
CA SER A 332 8.99 34.11 3.69
C SER A 332 9.18 32.72 4.30
N ILE A 333 8.11 32.07 4.77
CA ILE A 333 8.18 30.69 5.29
C ILE A 333 8.42 29.71 4.13
N PHE A 334 7.74 29.91 3.01
CA PHE A 334 7.89 29.05 1.84
C PHE A 334 9.29 29.15 1.24
N GLU A 335 9.86 30.35 1.15
CA GLU A 335 11.23 30.57 0.68
C GLU A 335 12.27 29.85 1.57
N ASP A 336 12.06 29.83 2.88
CA ASP A 336 12.99 29.18 3.83
C ASP A 336 12.86 27.64 3.85
N LYS A 337 11.64 27.12 3.66
CA LYS A 337 11.33 25.70 3.95
C LYS A 337 10.79 24.89 2.79
N SER A 338 10.42 25.54 1.69
CA SER A 338 9.65 24.97 0.59
C SER A 338 8.33 24.32 1.03
N VAL A 339 7.86 24.60 2.25
CA VAL A 339 6.61 24.09 2.82
C VAL A 339 5.98 25.09 3.78
N VAL A 340 4.65 25.20 3.71
CA VAL A 340 3.83 26.06 4.56
C VAL A 340 2.61 25.28 5.03
N ASP A 341 2.39 25.28 6.34
CA ASP A 341 1.20 24.73 6.98
C ASP A 341 0.29 25.85 7.47
N ILE A 342 -0.98 25.79 7.06
CA ILE A 342 -2.02 26.77 7.38
C ILE A 342 -3.16 26.08 8.10
N MET A 343 -3.43 26.54 9.31
CA MET A 343 -4.61 26.14 10.06
C MET A 343 -5.77 27.09 9.77
N SER A 344 -6.99 26.57 9.75
CA SER A 344 -8.21 27.37 9.51
C SER A 344 -8.20 28.06 8.14
N PHE A 345 -7.92 27.28 7.09
CA PHE A 345 -7.83 27.77 5.70
C PHE A 345 -9.15 28.29 5.15
N LEU A 346 -10.24 27.53 5.35
CA LEU A 346 -11.57 27.91 4.89
C LEU A 346 -12.13 29.11 5.68
N SER A 347 -12.95 29.93 5.01
CA SER A 347 -13.74 30.99 5.65
C SER A 347 -14.67 30.40 6.70
N PRO A 348 -15.02 31.13 7.78
CA PRO A 348 -15.88 30.60 8.85
C PRO A 348 -17.22 30.06 8.34
N GLN A 349 -17.80 30.69 7.32
CA GLN A 349 -19.06 30.28 6.70
C GLN A 349 -18.90 28.97 5.93
N CYS A 350 -17.87 28.87 5.08
CA CYS A 350 -17.58 27.66 4.30
C CYS A 350 -17.23 26.50 5.25
N GLU A 351 -16.36 26.74 6.22
CA GLU A 351 -15.97 25.75 7.22
C GLU A 351 -17.18 25.20 7.98
N SER A 352 -18.01 26.06 8.56
CA SER A 352 -19.16 25.63 9.36
C SER A 352 -20.14 24.81 8.53
N LYS A 353 -20.39 25.20 7.28
CA LYS A 353 -21.30 24.49 6.39
C LYS A 353 -20.74 23.11 6.01
N LEU A 354 -19.52 23.07 5.50
CA LEU A 354 -18.90 21.84 5.02
C LEU A 354 -18.68 20.83 6.15
N LYS A 355 -18.24 21.27 7.32
CA LYS A 355 -18.04 20.40 8.50
C LYS A 355 -19.31 19.68 8.89
N LYS A 356 -20.43 20.41 8.91
CA LYS A 356 -21.75 19.86 9.23
C LYS A 356 -22.17 18.85 8.17
N MET A 357 -21.93 19.15 6.89
CA MET A 357 -22.27 18.24 5.79
C MET A 357 -21.48 16.94 5.88
N ILE A 358 -20.14 16.98 5.96
CA ILE A 358 -19.30 15.77 6.02
C ILE A 358 -19.64 14.94 7.27
N LYS A 359 -19.81 15.57 8.44
CA LYS A 359 -20.22 14.85 9.66
C LYS A 359 -21.56 14.15 9.50
N ASN A 360 -22.56 14.84 8.96
CA ASN A 360 -23.88 14.24 8.74
C ASN A 360 -23.78 13.08 7.74
N PHE A 361 -23.00 13.23 6.66
CA PHE A 361 -22.82 12.18 5.68
C PHE A 361 -22.13 10.92 6.26
N GLU A 362 -21.05 11.10 7.02
CA GLU A 362 -20.34 10.00 7.69
C GLU A 362 -21.20 9.28 8.73
N LEU A 363 -22.00 10.02 9.52
CA LEU A 363 -22.86 9.44 10.55
C LEU A 363 -24.08 8.72 9.97
N ASN A 364 -24.63 9.25 8.87
CA ASN A 364 -25.88 8.74 8.30
C ASN A 364 -25.63 7.60 7.30
N GLN A 365 -24.47 7.59 6.66
CA GLN A 365 -24.10 6.66 5.59
C GLN A 365 -25.24 6.47 4.58
N TYR A 366 -25.72 7.58 4.00
CA TYR A 366 -26.81 7.54 3.03
C TYR A 366 -26.39 8.15 1.66
N PRO A 367 -26.25 7.34 0.60
CA PRO A 367 -26.25 5.88 0.61
C PRO A 367 -25.08 5.31 1.44
N PRO A 368 -25.11 4.00 1.80
CA PRO A 368 -24.02 3.35 2.49
C PRO A 368 -22.68 3.56 1.78
N MET A 369 -21.60 3.59 2.56
CA MET A 369 -20.25 3.73 2.00
C MET A 369 -19.96 2.58 1.03
N PRO A 370 -19.57 2.84 -0.23
CA PRO A 370 -19.36 1.79 -1.21
C PRO A 370 -18.20 0.89 -0.76
N GLN A 371 -18.40 -0.42 -0.83
CA GLN A 371 -17.45 -1.46 -0.43
C GLN A 371 -16.77 -2.12 -1.63
N CYS A 372 -17.37 -2.08 -2.81
CA CYS A 372 -16.78 -2.59 -4.05
C CYS A 372 -16.82 -1.54 -5.17
N GLN A 373 -16.12 -1.81 -6.27
CA GLN A 373 -15.99 -0.89 -7.40
C GLN A 373 -17.34 -0.60 -8.07
N SER A 374 -18.23 -1.58 -8.17
CA SER A 374 -19.54 -1.42 -8.81
C SER A 374 -20.54 -0.59 -8.02
N GLU A 375 -20.29 -0.34 -6.73
CA GLU A 375 -21.09 0.54 -5.87
C GLU A 375 -20.65 2.00 -5.93
N VAL A 376 -19.55 2.31 -6.61
CA VAL A 376 -19.06 3.69 -6.73
C VAL A 376 -19.86 4.43 -7.79
N GLU A 377 -20.61 5.44 -7.36
CA GLU A 377 -21.46 6.27 -8.23
C GLU A 377 -20.75 7.58 -8.61
N TYR A 378 -20.95 8.01 -9.87
CA TYR A 378 -20.52 9.32 -10.35
C TYR A 378 -21.13 10.43 -9.47
N PRO A 379 -20.38 11.48 -9.08
CA PRO A 379 -19.08 11.92 -9.61
C PRO A 379 -17.85 11.24 -9.03
N TRP A 380 -18.01 10.30 -8.09
CA TRP A 380 -16.87 9.58 -7.53
C TRP A 380 -16.38 8.49 -8.49
N LYS A 381 -15.07 8.26 -8.45
CA LYS A 381 -14.35 7.20 -9.15
C LYS A 381 -13.46 6.46 -8.15
N LEU A 382 -13.04 5.24 -8.49
CA LEU A 382 -12.11 4.46 -7.67
C LEU A 382 -10.69 4.58 -8.26
N ALA A 383 -9.71 4.91 -7.42
CA ALA A 383 -8.31 4.92 -7.82
C ALA A 383 -7.78 3.47 -7.95
N ILE A 384 -7.09 3.19 -9.04
CA ILE A 384 -6.52 1.89 -9.40
C ILE A 384 -5.11 2.08 -9.99
N PRO A 385 -4.24 1.03 -10.01
CA PRO A 385 -4.43 -0.32 -9.46
C PRO A 385 -4.16 -0.44 -7.95
N SER A 386 -4.75 -1.48 -7.34
CA SER A 386 -4.72 -1.71 -5.89
C SER A 386 -3.37 -2.08 -5.30
N HIS A 387 -2.35 -2.38 -6.10
CA HIS A 387 -0.96 -2.55 -5.63
C HIS A 387 -0.17 -1.23 -5.61
N LYS A 388 -0.77 -0.11 -6.02
CA LYS A 388 -0.19 1.24 -5.95
C LYS A 388 -1.03 2.16 -5.05
N GLN A 389 -2.34 2.12 -5.23
CA GLN A 389 -3.27 3.03 -4.57
C GLN A 389 -4.70 2.48 -4.57
N ARG A 390 -5.49 2.94 -3.60
CA ARG A 390 -6.94 2.74 -3.58
C ARG A 390 -7.58 3.88 -2.78
N TYR A 391 -8.45 4.65 -3.40
CA TYR A 391 -9.26 5.70 -2.75
C TYR A 391 -10.38 6.14 -3.67
N LEU A 392 -11.41 6.79 -3.13
CA LEU A 392 -12.42 7.44 -3.96
C LEU A 392 -11.95 8.84 -4.34
N TYR A 393 -12.19 9.26 -5.58
CA TYR A 393 -11.85 10.61 -6.03
C TYR A 393 -12.86 11.24 -6.98
N MET A 394 -12.84 12.57 -7.05
CA MET A 394 -13.46 13.37 -8.11
C MET A 394 -12.38 14.21 -8.78
N ASP A 395 -12.33 14.21 -10.11
CA ASP A 395 -11.27 14.82 -10.91
C ASP A 395 -11.75 15.92 -11.86
N GLY A 396 -13.05 16.26 -11.86
CA GLY A 396 -13.60 17.24 -12.79
C GLY A 396 -14.02 16.66 -14.15
N LEU A 397 -13.78 15.37 -14.41
CA LEU A 397 -14.03 14.76 -15.71
C LEU A 397 -15.38 14.04 -15.77
N ALA A 398 -15.76 13.60 -16.97
CA ALA A 398 -16.89 12.72 -17.15
C ALA A 398 -16.65 11.34 -16.51
N PHE A 399 -17.73 10.56 -16.38
CA PHE A 399 -17.63 9.17 -15.94
C PHE A 399 -16.74 8.36 -16.90
N GLN A 400 -15.87 7.54 -16.32
CA GLN A 400 -14.94 6.66 -17.03
C GLN A 400 -15.14 5.25 -16.52
N ASP A 401 -15.58 4.34 -17.39
CA ASP A 401 -15.73 2.93 -17.06
C ASP A 401 -14.35 2.24 -16.98
N ILE A 402 -13.88 2.03 -15.76
CA ILE A 402 -12.62 1.32 -15.47
C ILE A 402 -12.86 -0.13 -15.02
N SER A 403 -14.03 -0.72 -15.32
CA SER A 403 -14.39 -2.08 -14.87
C SER A 403 -13.57 -3.19 -15.53
N ASN A 404 -13.04 -2.96 -16.74
CA ASN A 404 -12.32 -3.97 -17.51
C ASN A 404 -11.34 -3.35 -18.52
N ALA A 405 -10.49 -4.19 -19.09
CA ALA A 405 -9.43 -3.78 -20.01
C ALA A 405 -9.94 -3.12 -21.30
N GLU A 406 -11.08 -3.57 -21.84
CA GLU A 406 -11.65 -3.03 -23.08
C GLU A 406 -12.19 -1.61 -22.87
N SER A 407 -12.90 -1.39 -21.76
CA SER A 407 -13.39 -0.06 -21.38
C SER A 407 -12.23 0.91 -21.11
N ILE A 408 -11.19 0.48 -20.38
CA ILE A 408 -9.97 1.28 -20.14
C ILE A 408 -9.27 1.64 -21.45
N LYS A 409 -9.13 0.67 -22.36
CA LYS A 409 -8.54 0.91 -23.67
C LYS A 409 -9.34 1.93 -24.48
N LEU A 410 -10.68 1.89 -24.43
CA LEU A 410 -11.53 2.86 -25.10
C LEU A 410 -11.28 4.28 -24.55
N ILE A 411 -11.20 4.43 -23.23
CA ILE A 411 -10.90 5.71 -22.56
C ILE A 411 -9.55 6.26 -23.04
N ASN A 412 -8.50 5.44 -23.07
CA ASN A 412 -7.17 5.86 -23.50
C ASN A 412 -7.10 6.20 -25.00
N GLN A 413 -7.98 5.62 -25.82
CA GLN A 413 -8.07 5.90 -27.26
C GLN A 413 -8.89 7.15 -27.58
N SER A 414 -9.87 7.51 -26.75
CA SER A 414 -10.59 8.78 -26.82
C SER A 414 -9.69 9.93 -26.35
N LYS A 415 -8.64 10.22 -27.13
CA LYS A 415 -7.62 11.27 -26.87
C LYS A 415 -8.14 12.71 -27.00
N GLY A 416 -9.44 12.95 -26.83
CA GLY A 416 -9.91 14.31 -26.60
C GLY A 416 -9.47 14.72 -25.21
N GLU A 417 -8.61 15.73 -25.07
CA GLU A 417 -8.27 16.33 -23.78
C GLU A 417 -9.53 16.93 -23.16
N GLU A 418 -10.33 16.11 -22.49
CA GLU A 418 -11.37 16.61 -21.60
C GLU A 418 -10.65 17.33 -20.47
N ASN A 419 -10.81 18.66 -20.44
CA ASN A 419 -10.30 19.46 -19.35
C ASN A 419 -11.24 19.29 -18.15
N PRO A 420 -10.70 19.05 -16.93
CA PRO A 420 -11.49 19.05 -15.70
C PRO A 420 -12.42 20.26 -15.62
N ASN A 421 -13.67 20.06 -15.19
CA ASN A 421 -14.59 21.16 -14.95
C ASN A 421 -15.53 20.86 -13.78
N PHE A 422 -15.05 21.17 -12.57
CA PHE A 422 -15.80 20.99 -11.33
C PHE A 422 -17.12 21.78 -11.27
N SER A 423 -17.18 22.94 -11.93
CA SER A 423 -18.43 23.74 -12.03
C SER A 423 -19.48 23.03 -12.87
N MET A 424 -19.09 22.45 -14.00
CA MET A 424 -19.98 21.69 -14.88
C MET A 424 -20.40 20.35 -14.23
N MET A 425 -19.45 19.64 -13.61
CA MET A 425 -19.76 18.46 -12.79
C MET A 425 -20.80 18.79 -11.71
N SER A 426 -20.60 19.88 -10.95
CA SER A 426 -21.55 20.36 -9.94
C SER A 426 -22.94 20.61 -10.52
N GLN A 427 -23.04 21.13 -11.75
CA GLN A 427 -24.32 21.31 -12.45
C GLN A 427 -24.98 19.98 -12.85
N PHE A 428 -24.21 19.03 -13.38
CA PHE A 428 -24.72 17.70 -13.71
C PHE A 428 -25.18 16.93 -12.48
N THR A 429 -24.36 16.91 -11.42
CA THR A 429 -24.70 16.31 -10.13
C THR A 429 -25.96 16.93 -9.53
N LYS A 430 -26.19 18.25 -9.70
CA LYS A 430 -27.46 18.89 -9.30
C LYS A 430 -28.65 18.41 -10.12
N ALA A 431 -28.48 18.23 -11.44
CA ALA A 431 -29.53 17.75 -12.32
C ALA A 431 -29.92 16.31 -11.97
N ASP A 432 -28.95 15.42 -11.76
CA ASP A 432 -29.17 14.02 -11.36
C ASP A 432 -29.82 13.95 -9.98
N MET A 433 -29.34 14.75 -9.01
CA MET A 433 -29.94 14.85 -7.68
C MET A 433 -31.44 15.22 -7.72
N ASN A 434 -31.86 16.10 -8.62
CA ASN A 434 -33.28 16.47 -8.75
C ASN A 434 -34.18 15.31 -9.20
N THR A 435 -33.61 14.22 -9.71
CA THR A 435 -34.32 12.99 -10.07
C THR A 435 -34.30 11.94 -8.95
N MET A 436 -33.43 12.11 -7.94
CA MET A 436 -33.33 11.23 -6.78
C MET A 436 -34.21 11.72 -5.63
N ILE A 437 -35.28 10.97 -5.34
CA ILE A 437 -36.10 11.18 -4.15
C ILE A 437 -35.42 10.43 -3.00
N ILE A 438 -34.87 11.16 -2.01
CA ILE A 438 -34.57 10.53 -0.71
C ILE A 438 -35.91 9.98 -0.19
N PRO A 439 -36.04 8.66 -0.02
CA PRO A 439 -37.26 8.02 0.47
C PRO A 439 -37.76 8.68 1.76
N ASP A 440 -39.08 8.85 1.88
CA ASP A 440 -39.68 9.59 3.01
C ASP A 440 -39.35 8.93 4.36
N ASP A 441 -39.19 7.61 4.41
CA ASP A 441 -38.73 6.84 5.56
C ASP A 441 -37.30 7.22 5.99
N ALA A 442 -36.38 7.45 5.05
CA ALA A 442 -35.02 7.89 5.38
C ALA A 442 -35.00 9.32 5.97
N LYS A 443 -35.89 10.21 5.51
CA LYS A 443 -36.05 11.56 6.07
C LYS A 443 -36.76 11.55 7.43
N GLU A 444 -37.73 10.66 7.63
CA GLU A 444 -38.39 10.46 8.92
C GLU A 444 -37.40 9.95 9.97
N ILE A 445 -36.52 9.01 9.59
CA ILE A 445 -35.45 8.48 10.45
C ILE A 445 -34.39 9.55 10.72
N ASN A 446 -34.00 10.34 9.71
CA ASN A 446 -33.07 11.44 9.88
C ASN A 446 -33.39 12.67 9.01
N PRO A 447 -33.99 13.72 9.58
CA PRO A 447 -34.29 14.97 8.87
C PRO A 447 -33.07 15.72 8.33
N LEU A 448 -31.85 15.35 8.78
CA LEU A 448 -30.57 15.92 8.35
C LEU A 448 -29.79 15.00 7.39
N ALA A 449 -30.42 13.93 6.87
CA ALA A 449 -29.83 13.09 5.84
C ALA A 449 -29.45 13.95 4.62
N ILE A 450 -28.19 13.87 4.22
CA ILE A 450 -27.69 14.46 2.98
C ILE A 450 -27.27 13.34 2.06
N THR A 451 -27.51 13.49 0.76
CA THR A 451 -27.01 12.53 -0.22
C THR A 451 -25.54 12.78 -0.50
N HIS A 452 -24.86 11.78 -1.07
CA HIS A 452 -23.50 11.97 -1.56
C HIS A 452 -23.44 13.10 -2.61
N HIS A 453 -24.49 13.29 -3.42
CA HIS A 453 -24.59 14.38 -4.41
C HIS A 453 -24.50 15.76 -3.75
N ASN A 454 -25.21 15.99 -2.64
CA ASN A 454 -25.16 17.27 -1.92
C ASN A 454 -23.73 17.61 -1.49
N LEU A 455 -23.01 16.63 -0.96
CA LEU A 455 -21.63 16.80 -0.52
C LEU A 455 -20.67 16.97 -1.71
N SER A 456 -20.84 16.17 -2.76
CA SER A 456 -20.06 16.28 -4.00
C SER A 456 -20.16 17.67 -4.62
N ILE A 457 -21.37 18.27 -4.67
CA ILE A 457 -21.57 19.64 -5.15
C ILE A 457 -20.73 20.65 -4.37
N GLU A 458 -20.76 20.58 -3.04
CA GLU A 458 -20.04 21.53 -2.19
C GLU A 458 -18.52 21.37 -2.32
N LEU A 459 -18.04 20.13 -2.30
CA LEU A 459 -16.62 19.82 -2.49
C LEU A 459 -16.14 20.25 -3.88
N SER A 460 -16.95 20.06 -4.93
CA SER A 460 -16.63 20.52 -6.29
C SER A 460 -16.56 22.04 -6.38
N ASN A 461 -17.43 22.79 -5.67
CA ASN A 461 -17.32 24.24 -5.63
C ASN A 461 -16.00 24.69 -4.99
N ILE A 462 -15.53 23.99 -3.95
CA ILE A 462 -14.25 24.29 -3.31
C ILE A 462 -13.07 23.91 -4.21
N ALA A 463 -13.12 22.73 -4.84
CA ALA A 463 -12.10 22.29 -5.79
C ALA A 463 -11.99 23.23 -7.01
N ALA A 464 -13.10 23.82 -7.46
CA ALA A 464 -13.09 24.81 -8.55
C ALA A 464 -12.25 26.05 -8.21
N ILE A 465 -12.11 26.42 -6.93
CA ILE A 465 -11.30 27.56 -6.49
C ILE A 465 -9.83 27.29 -6.76
N PHE A 466 -9.36 26.06 -6.53
CA PHE A 466 -7.96 25.68 -6.74
C PHE A 466 -7.53 25.86 -8.20
N ARG A 467 -8.48 25.85 -9.14
CA ARG A 467 -8.23 26.11 -10.58
C ARG A 467 -8.44 27.57 -10.98
N SER A 468 -9.02 28.41 -10.11
CA SER A 468 -9.30 29.80 -10.42
C SER A 468 -8.03 30.64 -10.55
N ILE A 469 -8.07 31.64 -11.44
CA ILE A 469 -6.98 32.60 -11.64
C ILE A 469 -6.65 33.33 -10.33
N SER A 470 -7.65 33.74 -9.55
CA SER A 470 -7.41 34.42 -8.26
C SER A 470 -6.66 33.56 -7.26
N PHE A 471 -6.92 32.25 -7.21
CA PHE A 471 -6.16 31.34 -6.35
C PHE A 471 -4.73 31.14 -6.87
N LYS A 472 -4.55 31.00 -8.18
CA LYS A 472 -3.22 30.89 -8.80
C LYS A 472 -2.38 32.15 -8.57
N LYS A 473 -2.97 33.35 -8.60
CA LYS A 473 -2.29 34.59 -8.20
C LYS A 473 -1.91 34.61 -6.72
N TRP A 474 -2.76 34.09 -5.84
CA TRP A 474 -2.44 33.95 -4.41
C TRP A 474 -1.29 32.95 -4.18
N LEU A 475 -1.31 31.81 -4.89
CA LEU A 475 -0.19 30.86 -4.90
C LEU A 475 1.09 31.53 -5.39
N TYR A 476 1.06 32.17 -6.56
CA TYR A 476 2.21 32.88 -7.12
C TYR A 476 2.73 33.99 -6.20
N ALA A 477 1.84 34.71 -5.51
CA ALA A 477 2.26 35.73 -4.54
C ALA A 477 3.04 35.15 -3.35
N ILE A 478 2.78 33.88 -2.98
CA ILE A 478 3.48 33.15 -1.92
C ILE A 478 4.76 32.50 -2.44
N THR A 479 4.70 31.82 -3.59
CA THR A 479 5.75 30.91 -4.03
C THR A 479 6.71 31.52 -5.04
N LYS A 480 6.28 32.55 -5.78
CA LYS A 480 6.98 33.08 -6.97
C LYS A 480 7.20 32.05 -8.07
N LEU A 481 6.34 31.02 -8.11
CA LEU A 481 6.40 29.96 -9.11
C LEU A 481 5.20 30.06 -10.06
N PRO A 482 5.37 30.51 -11.32
CA PRO A 482 4.31 30.54 -12.32
C PRO A 482 3.83 29.12 -12.65
N ALA A 483 2.53 28.87 -12.53
CA ALA A 483 1.94 27.57 -12.88
C ALA A 483 1.65 27.49 -14.39
N ILE A 484 2.03 26.37 -15.02
CA ILE A 484 1.78 26.10 -16.44
C ILE A 484 0.79 24.97 -16.67
N ARG A 485 0.65 24.06 -15.70
CA ARG A 485 -0.28 22.93 -15.74
C ARG A 485 -0.87 22.69 -14.35
N ASP A 486 -2.07 22.13 -14.27
CA ASP A 486 -2.71 21.79 -13.00
C ASP A 486 -3.41 20.42 -12.98
N GLN A 487 -3.53 19.84 -11.79
CA GLN A 487 -4.42 18.73 -11.51
C GLN A 487 -5.00 18.90 -10.11
N ILE A 488 -6.33 18.92 -10.00
CA ILE A 488 -7.02 19.01 -8.72
C ILE A 488 -7.86 17.74 -8.53
N LEU A 489 -7.80 17.15 -7.34
CA LEU A 489 -8.61 15.99 -6.96
C LEU A 489 -9.28 16.25 -5.62
N VAL A 490 -10.56 15.91 -5.51
CA VAL A 490 -11.20 15.70 -4.21
C VAL A 490 -11.09 14.23 -3.88
N ARG A 491 -10.60 13.86 -2.69
CA ARG A 491 -10.37 12.46 -2.32
C ARG A 491 -11.09 12.10 -1.02
N ARG A 492 -11.56 10.86 -0.97
CA ARG A 492 -12.10 10.21 0.23
C ARG A 492 -11.43 8.85 0.40
N PHE A 493 -10.85 8.64 1.57
CA PHE A 493 -10.21 7.39 1.96
C PHE A 493 -11.06 6.69 3.01
N ARG A 494 -11.61 5.53 2.67
CA ARG A 494 -12.50 4.72 3.49
C ARG A 494 -11.72 3.90 4.53
N PRO A 495 -12.21 3.84 5.79
CA PRO A 495 -11.67 2.95 6.81
C PRO A 495 -11.61 1.50 6.33
N GLY A 496 -10.49 0.84 6.54
CA GLY A 496 -10.28 -0.56 6.20
C GLY A 496 -9.93 -0.83 4.74
N MET A 497 -9.87 0.19 3.88
CA MET A 497 -9.77 0.00 2.41
C MET A 497 -8.66 0.81 1.76
N ASP A 498 -8.58 2.10 2.06
CA ASP A 498 -7.96 3.06 1.15
C ASP A 498 -6.59 3.55 1.64
N PHE A 499 -5.68 3.80 0.70
CA PHE A 499 -4.28 4.18 0.88
C PHE A 499 -3.66 4.69 -0.44
N ILE A 500 -2.47 5.28 -0.34
CA ILE A 500 -1.53 5.51 -1.45
C ILE A 500 -0.17 5.00 -0.98
N LEU A 501 0.55 4.21 -1.79
CA LEU A 501 1.93 3.78 -1.49
C LEU A 501 2.94 4.88 -1.83
N ALA A 502 4.19 4.72 -1.38
CA ALA A 502 5.26 5.66 -1.66
C ALA A 502 5.49 5.78 -3.18
N THR A 503 5.32 7.00 -3.69
CA THR A 503 5.54 7.32 -5.10
C THR A 503 6.46 8.51 -5.26
N ARG A 504 7.37 8.40 -6.23
CA ARG A 504 8.15 9.55 -6.71
C ARG A 504 7.36 10.30 -7.77
N ASN A 505 7.65 11.59 -7.85
CA ASN A 505 7.29 12.35 -9.03
C ASN A 505 8.13 11.85 -10.20
N LYS A 506 7.48 11.53 -11.32
CA LYS A 506 8.17 11.24 -12.57
C LYS A 506 8.05 12.43 -13.49
N GLU A 507 9.20 12.94 -13.90
CA GLU A 507 9.25 13.93 -14.94
C GLU A 507 8.78 13.34 -16.27
N SER A 508 8.00 14.09 -17.04
CA SER A 508 7.63 13.67 -18.39
C SER A 508 8.81 13.90 -19.34
N GLU A 509 8.90 13.11 -20.41
CA GLU A 509 9.92 13.32 -21.46
C GLU A 509 9.86 14.72 -22.08
N GLU A 510 8.69 15.37 -22.03
CA GLU A 510 8.49 16.74 -22.51
C GLU A 510 9.05 17.78 -21.53
N ASP A 511 8.91 17.54 -20.22
CA ASP A 511 9.40 18.43 -19.17
C ASP A 511 10.92 18.43 -19.11
N ALA A 512 11.53 17.24 -19.20
CA ALA A 512 12.99 17.06 -19.19
C ALA A 512 13.71 17.75 -20.36
N GLN A 513 12.99 18.19 -21.40
CA GLN A 513 13.54 18.92 -22.54
C GLN A 513 13.45 20.44 -22.36
N SER A 514 12.75 20.93 -21.34
CA SER A 514 12.52 22.35 -21.12
C SER A 514 13.35 22.84 -19.92
N GLU A 515 14.41 23.59 -20.19
CA GLU A 515 15.30 24.14 -19.15
C GLU A 515 14.58 25.04 -18.14
N SER A 516 13.47 25.68 -18.54
CA SER A 516 12.68 26.56 -17.66
C SER A 516 11.68 25.82 -16.76
N VAL A 517 11.39 24.55 -17.02
CA VAL A 517 10.36 23.81 -16.28
C VAL A 517 11.01 23.15 -15.07
N LEU A 518 10.48 23.42 -13.88
CA LEU A 518 11.09 22.93 -12.64
C LEU A 518 10.93 21.40 -12.48
N GLU A 519 11.99 20.75 -12.00
CA GLU A 519 12.04 19.32 -11.67
C GLU A 519 11.26 19.01 -10.37
N GLY A 520 9.93 19.10 -10.45
CA GLY A 520 9.04 18.85 -9.32
C GLY A 520 7.64 19.43 -9.56
N PHE A 521 6.83 19.46 -8.51
CA PHE A 521 5.53 20.12 -8.54
C PHE A 521 5.29 20.91 -7.26
N LEU A 522 4.58 22.02 -7.41
CA LEU A 522 3.92 22.66 -6.28
C LEU A 522 2.68 21.83 -5.92
N GLU A 523 2.60 21.35 -4.69
CA GLU A 523 1.56 20.45 -4.21
C GLU A 523 0.86 21.07 -2.98
N ALA A 524 -0.46 21.16 -3.03
CA ALA A 524 -1.30 21.61 -1.94
C ALA A 524 -2.24 20.50 -1.48
N THR A 525 -2.42 20.33 -0.17
CA THR A 525 -3.43 19.41 0.40
C THR A 525 -4.27 20.12 1.47
N LEU A 526 -5.57 20.24 1.23
CA LEU A 526 -6.56 20.72 2.19
C LEU A 526 -7.25 19.54 2.86
N ASN A 527 -6.88 19.25 4.10
CA ASN A 527 -7.53 18.21 4.90
C ASN A 527 -8.87 18.69 5.47
N LEU A 528 -9.90 17.89 5.25
CA LEU A 528 -11.30 18.17 5.56
C LEU A 528 -11.89 17.04 6.41
N THR A 529 -11.09 16.42 7.27
CA THR A 529 -11.52 15.27 8.07
C THR A 529 -12.09 15.75 9.42
N PRO A 530 -13.41 15.62 9.68
CA PRO A 530 -14.04 16.28 10.83
C PRO A 530 -14.03 15.43 12.12
N THR A 531 -13.62 14.16 12.01
CA THR A 531 -13.45 13.22 13.12
C THR A 531 -12.17 13.55 13.89
N ARG A 532 -12.07 13.08 15.13
CA ARG A 532 -10.96 13.39 16.04
C ARG A 532 -10.19 12.12 16.40
N GLY A 533 -9.00 12.26 16.98
CA GLY A 533 -8.20 11.13 17.48
C GLY A 533 -7.15 10.62 16.49
N TRP A 534 -6.90 11.37 15.42
CA TRP A 534 -5.87 11.05 14.41
C TRP A 534 -4.45 11.39 14.89
N ASP A 535 -4.31 12.17 15.96
CA ASP A 535 -3.03 12.74 16.41
C ASP A 535 -1.98 11.69 16.80
N SER A 536 -2.38 10.45 17.13
CA SER A 536 -1.42 9.37 17.44
C SER A 536 -0.86 8.66 16.20
N GLY A 537 -1.43 8.89 15.02
CA GLY A 537 -1.10 8.16 13.79
C GLY A 537 -1.55 6.70 13.77
N ASP A 538 -2.19 6.19 14.84
CA ASP A 538 -2.53 4.76 14.95
C ASP A 538 -3.58 4.29 13.94
N PHE A 539 -4.49 5.20 13.55
CA PHE A 539 -5.50 4.96 12.52
C PHE A 539 -4.95 5.07 11.10
N GLY A 540 -3.68 5.47 10.93
CA GLY A 540 -3.11 5.79 9.63
C GLY A 540 -3.72 7.06 9.04
N GLY A 541 -3.84 7.12 7.72
CA GLY A 541 -4.35 8.28 6.98
C GLY A 541 -3.42 9.49 6.98
N TYR A 542 -2.32 9.50 7.73
CA TYR A 542 -1.34 10.58 7.69
C TYR A 542 -0.65 10.63 6.32
N GLU A 543 -0.27 11.84 5.92
CA GLU A 543 0.63 12.08 4.79
C GLU A 543 2.07 12.07 5.29
N LEU A 544 2.95 11.43 4.52
CA LEU A 544 4.35 11.35 4.87
C LEU A 544 5.20 11.52 3.60
N CYS A 545 6.19 12.40 3.69
CA CYS A 545 7.20 12.62 2.68
C CYS A 545 8.56 12.19 3.21
N LEU A 546 9.32 11.49 2.37
CA LEU A 546 10.62 10.91 2.69
C LEU A 546 11.63 11.30 1.63
N VAL A 547 12.88 11.49 2.04
CA VAL A 547 14.03 11.51 1.14
C VAL A 547 14.86 10.25 1.35
N ASP A 548 15.52 9.80 0.30
CA ASP A 548 16.38 8.64 0.36
C ASP A 548 17.79 9.09 0.79
N ASP A 549 18.19 8.80 2.04
CA ASP A 549 19.54 9.10 2.55
C ASP A 549 20.61 8.08 2.11
N ASP A 550 20.22 7.00 1.44
CA ASP A 550 21.13 5.92 1.02
C ASP A 550 21.05 5.63 -0.49
N PRO A 551 22.06 6.07 -1.27
CA PRO A 551 22.18 5.77 -2.70
C PRO A 551 22.23 4.28 -3.04
N ASP A 552 22.63 3.41 -2.09
CA ASP A 552 22.73 1.97 -2.30
C ASP A 552 21.38 1.24 -2.07
N ILE A 553 20.45 1.84 -1.32
CA ILE A 553 19.08 1.30 -1.17
C ILE A 553 18.29 1.44 -2.47
N VAL A 554 18.48 2.50 -3.26
CA VAL A 554 17.81 2.61 -4.57
C VAL A 554 18.41 1.63 -5.58
N LYS A 555 19.69 1.32 -5.48
CA LYS A 555 20.33 0.28 -6.30
C LYS A 555 19.83 -1.13 -5.96
N ASN A 556 19.48 -1.40 -4.71
CA ASN A 556 19.02 -2.74 -4.31
C ASN A 556 17.49 -2.86 -4.13
N ALA A 557 16.75 -1.77 -4.00
CA ALA A 557 15.28 -1.75 -4.03
C ALA A 557 14.74 -1.48 -5.45
N TYR A 558 15.53 -0.83 -6.31
CA TYR A 558 15.16 -0.40 -7.66
C TYR A 558 16.28 -0.62 -8.72
N GLY A 559 17.11 -1.66 -8.53
CA GLY A 559 17.89 -2.31 -9.59
C GLY A 559 19.25 -1.68 -9.98
N ASP A 560 20.34 -2.22 -9.41
CA ASP A 560 21.69 -2.21 -9.96
C ASP A 560 22.18 -3.65 -10.22
N LYS A 561 23.13 -3.74 -11.15
CA LYS A 561 23.58 -4.90 -11.92
C LYS A 561 24.34 -5.97 -11.12
N THR A 562 24.21 -6.01 -9.80
CA THR A 562 24.97 -6.93 -8.92
C THR A 562 24.13 -8.03 -8.28
N GLY A 563 22.80 -8.06 -8.49
CA GLY A 563 21.99 -9.28 -8.33
C GLY A 563 21.92 -9.85 -6.90
N GLN A 564 22.01 -9.01 -5.86
CA GLN A 564 21.68 -9.40 -4.49
C GLN A 564 20.67 -8.41 -3.90
N LEU A 565 19.39 -8.69 -4.11
CA LEU A 565 18.30 -8.07 -3.35
C LEU A 565 18.37 -8.62 -1.92
N ASN A 566 18.73 -7.79 -0.94
CA ASN A 566 18.60 -8.16 0.47
C ASN A 566 17.13 -7.98 0.90
N GLU A 567 16.57 -9.03 1.50
CA GLU A 567 15.16 -9.14 1.93
C GLU A 567 14.75 -8.13 3.02
N ASP A 568 15.72 -7.48 3.66
CA ASP A 568 15.51 -6.55 4.79
C ASP A 568 15.37 -5.07 4.37
N GLU A 569 15.61 -4.72 3.10
CA GLU A 569 15.71 -3.31 2.67
C GLU A 569 14.46 -2.78 1.92
N ALA A 570 13.53 -3.65 1.53
CA ALA A 570 12.46 -3.29 0.57
C ALA A 570 11.30 -2.45 1.12
N ALA A 571 11.30 -2.07 2.39
CA ALA A 571 10.45 -1.03 2.98
C ALA A 571 10.66 -1.08 4.50
N ILE A 572 11.54 -0.26 5.07
CA ILE A 572 11.58 -0.06 6.52
C ILE A 572 11.64 1.45 6.79
N TYR A 573 10.49 2.12 6.77
CA TYR A 573 10.42 3.56 7.02
C TYR A 573 10.43 3.94 8.50
N ARG A 574 9.96 3.06 9.41
CA ARG A 574 9.99 3.32 10.87
C ARG A 574 11.21 2.77 11.62
N LYS A 575 12.25 2.31 10.91
CA LYS A 575 13.59 2.13 11.48
C LYS A 575 14.70 2.77 10.66
N ALA A 576 14.41 3.34 9.48
CA ALA A 576 15.26 4.43 9.00
C ALA A 576 15.27 5.47 10.11
N ASP A 577 16.45 5.95 10.48
CA ASP A 577 16.59 7.01 11.48
C ASP A 577 15.62 8.16 11.13
N ASP A 578 15.10 8.88 12.14
CA ASP A 578 14.18 10.03 11.98
C ASP A 578 14.66 11.06 10.91
N ASP A 579 15.93 11.00 10.53
CA ASP A 579 16.63 11.84 9.56
C ASP A 579 16.08 11.78 8.12
N SER A 580 15.42 10.68 7.71
CA SER A 580 14.86 10.51 6.34
C SER A 580 13.46 11.13 6.12
N VAL A 581 12.73 11.43 7.20
CA VAL A 581 11.38 12.01 7.12
C VAL A 581 11.47 13.51 6.96
N VAL A 582 11.13 14.03 5.78
CA VAL A 582 11.20 15.48 5.51
C VAL A 582 9.89 16.21 5.78
N TYR A 583 8.77 15.51 5.76
CA TYR A 583 7.47 16.10 6.11
C TYR A 583 6.47 15.04 6.58
N GLU A 584 5.70 15.35 7.61
CA GLU A 584 4.59 14.52 8.08
C GLU A 584 3.38 15.41 8.43
N ALA A 585 2.19 14.99 7.99
CA ALA A 585 0.94 15.64 8.36
C ALA A 585 -0.12 14.62 8.78
N GLN A 586 -0.54 14.74 10.03
CA GLN A 586 -1.68 13.98 10.55
C GLN A 586 -2.98 14.42 9.89
N THR A 587 -3.91 13.48 9.79
CA THR A 587 -5.27 13.74 9.33
C THR A 587 -5.97 14.72 10.25
N GLY A 588 -6.66 15.72 9.70
CA GLY A 588 -7.24 16.78 10.52
C GLY A 588 -8.27 17.65 9.82
N TRP A 589 -8.87 18.58 10.55
CA TRP A 589 -9.90 19.45 10.00
C TRP A 589 -9.34 20.82 9.62
N ASN A 590 -9.63 21.26 8.40
CA ASN A 590 -9.32 22.60 7.89
C ASN A 590 -7.82 22.95 8.02
N LYS A 591 -6.97 21.97 7.72
CA LYS A 591 -5.51 22.11 7.63
C LYS A 591 -5.11 22.12 6.15
N PHE A 592 -4.45 23.17 5.70
CA PHE A 592 -3.95 23.32 4.33
C PHE A 592 -2.43 23.29 4.37
N SER A 593 -1.81 22.36 3.67
CA SER A 593 -0.36 22.33 3.45
C SER A 593 -0.05 22.70 2.01
N LEU A 594 0.97 23.52 1.80
CA LEU A 594 1.53 23.86 0.48
C LEU A 594 3.01 23.54 0.49
N MET A 595 3.50 22.72 -0.44
CA MET A 595 4.90 22.36 -0.54
C MET A 595 5.37 22.33 -1.99
N PHE A 596 6.64 22.63 -2.23
CA PHE A 596 7.30 22.22 -3.48
C PHE A 596 7.93 20.84 -3.26
N ARG A 597 7.55 19.86 -4.09
CA ARG A 597 8.03 18.49 -4.01
C ARG A 597 8.83 18.16 -5.27
N ASP A 598 10.15 18.06 -5.12
CA ASP A 598 11.03 17.61 -6.20
C ASP A 598 10.89 16.09 -6.47
N GLU A 599 11.64 15.57 -7.44
CA GLU A 599 11.61 14.16 -7.83
C GLU A 599 12.23 13.18 -6.83
N SER A 600 13.10 13.66 -5.95
CA SER A 600 13.76 12.84 -4.93
C SER A 600 12.82 12.50 -3.78
N VAL A 601 11.80 13.32 -3.53
CA VAL A 601 10.89 13.17 -2.41
C VAL A 601 9.76 12.18 -2.71
N LEU A 602 9.80 11.05 -2.01
CA LEU A 602 8.70 10.07 -1.96
C LEU A 602 7.54 10.64 -1.14
N LYS A 603 6.30 10.41 -1.57
CA LYS A 603 5.10 10.75 -0.79
C LYS A 603 4.09 9.61 -0.77
N PHE A 604 3.43 9.41 0.37
CA PHE A 604 2.32 8.47 0.51
C PHE A 604 1.24 8.94 1.49
N VAL A 605 0.07 8.30 1.44
CA VAL A 605 -1.01 8.43 2.44
C VAL A 605 -1.22 7.07 3.08
N LYS A 606 -0.90 6.95 4.37
CA LYS A 606 -0.96 5.65 5.06
C LYS A 606 -2.36 5.06 5.00
N TYR A 607 -2.43 3.74 4.82
CA TYR A 607 -3.67 2.96 4.97
C TYR A 607 -4.49 3.36 6.19
N ILE A 608 -5.79 3.56 5.96
CA ILE A 608 -6.72 3.93 7.02
C ILE A 608 -7.27 2.66 7.65
N SER A 609 -6.99 2.49 8.95
CA SER A 609 -7.51 1.38 9.74
C SER A 609 -9.04 1.33 9.72
N TYR A 610 -9.59 0.12 9.71
CA TYR A 610 -11.00 -0.19 9.90
C TYR A 610 -11.58 0.45 11.17
N ASP A 611 -10.74 0.60 12.20
CA ASP A 611 -11.11 1.22 13.47
C ASP A 611 -11.16 2.75 13.44
N ALA A 612 -10.77 3.37 12.30
CA ALA A 612 -10.80 4.80 12.18
C ALA A 612 -12.23 5.36 12.41
N PRO A 613 -12.36 6.52 13.06
CA PRO A 613 -13.66 7.08 13.43
C PRO A 613 -14.50 7.58 12.24
N GLY A 614 -13.96 7.53 11.03
CA GLY A 614 -14.59 7.91 9.77
C GLY A 614 -13.56 8.00 8.65
N SER A 615 -13.99 8.30 7.42
CA SER A 615 -13.05 8.51 6.31
C SER A 615 -12.12 9.72 6.53
N ARG A 616 -10.94 9.66 5.92
CA ARG A 616 -10.17 10.88 5.62
C ARG A 616 -10.74 11.52 4.36
N TRP A 617 -10.87 12.84 4.40
CA TRP A 617 -11.33 13.67 3.28
C TRP A 617 -10.29 14.74 3.01
N ASP A 618 -9.95 14.95 1.75
CA ASP A 618 -9.09 16.07 1.37
C ASP A 618 -9.36 16.57 -0.06
N ILE A 619 -8.81 17.74 -0.36
CA ILE A 619 -8.68 18.27 -1.71
C ILE A 619 -7.18 18.46 -1.95
N VAL A 620 -6.64 17.81 -2.98
CA VAL A 620 -5.25 17.96 -3.40
C VAL A 620 -5.18 18.75 -4.70
N GLY A 621 -4.19 19.63 -4.82
CA GLY A 621 -3.87 20.34 -6.04
C GLY A 621 -2.39 20.21 -6.35
N ASN A 622 -2.08 19.87 -7.60
CA ASN A 622 -0.72 19.79 -8.12
C ASN A 622 -0.57 20.78 -9.26
N TRP A 623 0.52 21.55 -9.25
CA TRP A 623 0.87 22.48 -10.32
C TRP A 623 2.30 22.23 -10.78
N LYS A 624 2.49 22.09 -12.09
CA LYS A 624 3.83 22.19 -12.67
C LYS A 624 4.14 23.67 -12.84
N CYS A 625 5.34 24.05 -12.43
CA CYS A 625 5.80 25.43 -12.46
C CYS A 625 7.05 25.59 -13.33
N VAL A 626 7.33 26.83 -13.71
CA VAL A 626 8.58 27.25 -14.36
C VAL A 626 9.40 28.12 -13.41
N ASP A 627 10.71 28.20 -13.65
CA ASP A 627 11.59 29.17 -12.98
C ASP A 627 11.49 30.53 -13.68
N GLU A 628 11.43 31.61 -12.89
CA GLU A 628 11.50 32.99 -13.41
C GLU A 628 12.95 33.47 -13.56
N SER A 629 13.96 32.74 -13.07
CA SER A 629 15.34 33.22 -13.04
C SER A 629 16.05 33.31 -14.42
N ASP A 630 15.40 32.86 -15.50
CA ASP A 630 15.97 32.80 -16.86
C ASP A 630 15.42 33.85 -17.84
N GLU A 631 14.65 34.85 -17.39
CA GLU A 631 14.32 36.06 -18.19
C GLU A 631 14.95 37.37 -17.69
#